data_AF-A0A9J7LM96-F1
#
_entry.id   AF-A0A9J7LM96-F1
#
_cell.length_a   1.000
_cell.length_b   1.000
_cell.length_c   1.000
_cell.angle_alpha   90.00
_cell.angle_beta   90.00
_cell.angle_gamma   90.00
#
_symmetry.space_group_name_H-M   'P 1'
#
loop_
_entity.id
_entity.type
_entity.pdbx_description
1 polymer ?
#
loop_
_entity_poly.entity_id
_entity_poly.type
_entity_poly.pdbx_seq_one_letter_code
_entity_poly.pdbx_strand_id
1 'polypeptide(L)'
;MATVNSAYAEPSLGGFSFENCKRNAYLETKGVKMPTARKTGTTIAGIIFKDGVILGADTRATEDTIVADKNCSKIHFIAPNIYCCGAGTAADTEMTTQMISSNLELHRLSTGREARVCTANRMLKQFLFR
;
A
#
# COMPACT_ATOMS: atom_id res chain seq x y z
N MET A 1 -4.54 -19.11 -31.98
CA MET A 1 -4.51 -19.58 -30.57
C MET A 1 -3.07 -19.92 -30.24
N ALA A 2 -2.34 -19.00 -29.63
CA ALA A 2 -1.01 -19.26 -29.09
C ALA A 2 -1.08 -18.93 -27.60
N THR A 3 -1.19 -19.98 -26.78
CA THR A 3 -1.11 -19.89 -25.32
C THR A 3 0.34 -19.59 -24.96
N VAL A 4 0.57 -18.39 -24.45
CA VAL A 4 1.84 -18.01 -23.84
C VAL A 4 1.92 -18.77 -22.51
N ASN A 5 2.65 -19.88 -22.49
CA ASN A 5 2.98 -20.60 -21.25
C ASN A 5 3.94 -19.73 -20.45
N SER A 6 3.37 -18.91 -19.57
CA SER A 6 4.13 -18.14 -18.61
C SER A 6 4.50 -19.05 -17.45
N ALA A 7 5.79 -19.32 -17.28
CA ALA A 7 6.37 -20.15 -16.23
C ALA A 7 6.32 -19.45 -14.84
N TYR A 8 5.18 -18.90 -14.46
CA TYR A 8 4.93 -18.54 -13.07
C TYR A 8 4.38 -19.77 -12.38
N ALA A 9 5.18 -20.35 -11.48
CA ALA A 9 4.72 -21.37 -10.57
C ALA A 9 3.44 -20.85 -9.88
N GLU A 10 2.38 -21.67 -9.92
CA GLU A 10 1.15 -21.45 -9.14
C GLU A 10 1.56 -21.11 -7.70
N PRO A 11 1.25 -19.90 -7.19
CA PRO A 11 1.66 -19.53 -5.84
C PRO A 11 1.02 -20.52 -4.87
N SER A 12 1.84 -21.16 -4.03
CA SER A 12 1.37 -22.10 -3.03
C SER A 12 0.26 -21.46 -2.20
N LEU A 13 -0.83 -22.21 -1.96
CA LEU A 13 -1.94 -21.81 -1.09
C LEU A 13 -1.44 -21.60 0.36
N GLY A 14 -0.83 -20.45 0.63
CA GLY A 14 -0.31 -20.05 1.94
C GLY A 14 1.09 -20.55 2.27
N GLY A 15 1.78 -19.79 3.13
CA GLY A 15 3.12 -20.07 3.65
C GLY A 15 4.13 -18.94 3.43
N PHE A 16 5.16 -18.86 4.28
CA PHE A 16 6.31 -17.99 4.05
C PHE A 16 7.23 -18.63 3.00
N SER A 17 7.45 -17.96 1.86
CA SER A 17 8.47 -18.38 0.89
C SER A 17 9.81 -17.72 1.19
N PHE A 18 10.82 -18.54 1.48
CA PHE A 18 12.20 -18.11 1.73
C PHE A 18 13.13 -18.37 0.54
N GLU A 19 12.60 -18.67 -0.64
CA GLU A 19 13.40 -18.92 -1.85
C GLU A 19 14.30 -17.73 -2.19
N ASN A 20 13.76 -16.52 -2.02
CA ASN A 20 14.51 -15.28 -2.20
C ASN A 20 15.64 -15.11 -1.17
N CYS A 21 15.51 -15.64 0.05
CA CYS A 21 16.57 -15.62 1.05
C CYS A 21 17.75 -16.49 0.60
N LYS A 22 17.49 -17.70 0.09
CA LYS A 22 18.52 -18.60 -0.46
C LYS A 22 19.22 -17.97 -1.66
N ARG A 23 18.45 -17.36 -2.58
CA ARG A 23 19.00 -16.62 -3.74
C ARG A 23 19.91 -15.47 -3.29
N ASN A 24 19.45 -14.66 -2.34
CA ASN A 24 20.22 -13.51 -1.85
C ASN A 24 21.54 -13.97 -1.19
N ALA A 25 21.51 -15.02 -0.37
CA ALA A 25 22.71 -15.59 0.23
C ALA A 25 23.70 -16.08 -0.84
N TYR A 26 23.23 -16.76 -1.88
CA TYR A 26 24.08 -17.17 -3.00
C TYR A 26 24.69 -15.98 -3.74
N LEU A 27 23.91 -14.93 -4.02
CA LEU A 27 24.42 -13.73 -4.69
C LEU A 27 25.47 -12.99 -3.86
N GLU A 28 25.33 -12.99 -2.54
CA GLU A 28 26.32 -12.45 -1.62
C GLU A 28 27.65 -13.22 -1.71
N THR A 29 27.61 -14.57 -1.83
CA THR A 29 28.84 -15.36 -2.09
C THR A 29 29.49 -15.06 -3.45
N LYS A 30 28.72 -14.53 -4.40
CA LYS A 30 29.21 -14.10 -5.72
C LYS A 30 29.68 -12.64 -5.73
N GLY A 31 29.72 -11.97 -4.57
CA GLY A 31 30.19 -10.60 -4.45
C GLY A 31 29.18 -9.55 -4.92
N VAL A 32 27.92 -9.91 -5.14
CA VAL A 32 26.87 -8.97 -5.51
C VAL A 32 26.46 -8.18 -4.27
N LYS A 33 26.68 -6.86 -4.28
CA LYS A 33 26.25 -5.97 -3.19
C LYS A 33 24.72 -5.82 -3.20
N MET A 34 24.12 -6.01 -2.04
CA MET A 34 22.69 -5.76 -1.86
C MET A 34 22.38 -4.26 -2.02
N PRO A 35 21.22 -3.90 -2.60
CA PRO A 35 20.81 -2.52 -2.70
C PRO A 35 20.57 -1.91 -1.32
N THR A 36 20.97 -0.65 -1.14
CA THR A 36 20.73 0.09 0.10
C THR A 36 19.22 0.29 0.30
N ALA A 37 18.68 -0.20 1.42
CA ALA A 37 17.28 -0.02 1.74
C ALA A 37 16.96 1.47 1.99
N ARG A 38 15.95 2.00 1.29
CA ARG A 38 15.44 3.35 1.56
C ARG A 38 14.58 3.31 2.83
N LYS A 39 15.06 3.92 3.92
CA LYS A 39 14.26 4.12 5.13
C LYS A 39 13.32 5.31 4.93
N THR A 40 12.02 5.05 4.89
CA THR A 40 10.95 6.06 4.84
C THR A 40 10.35 6.35 6.22
N GLY A 41 10.82 5.68 7.27
CA GLY A 41 10.34 5.84 8.65
C GLY A 41 8.94 5.26 8.93
N THR A 42 8.23 4.82 7.89
CA THR A 42 6.86 4.30 7.94
C THR A 42 6.78 2.94 7.28
N THR A 43 6.11 1.99 7.93
CA THR A 43 5.83 0.65 7.38
C THR A 43 4.33 0.43 7.32
N ILE A 44 3.82 0.19 6.10
CA ILE A 44 2.43 -0.19 5.85
C ILE A 44 2.40 -1.53 5.11
N ALA A 45 1.40 -2.35 5.39
CA ALA A 45 1.20 -3.64 4.73
C ALA A 45 -0.30 -3.90 4.55
N GLY A 46 -0.65 -4.63 3.49
CA GLY A 46 -2.00 -5.07 3.23
C GLY A 46 -2.02 -6.52 2.77
N ILE A 47 -3.00 -7.29 3.23
CA ILE A 47 -3.23 -8.65 2.74
C ILE A 47 -4.70 -8.84 2.35
N ILE A 48 -4.91 -9.65 1.32
CA ILE A 48 -6.23 -10.07 0.87
C ILE A 48 -6.46 -11.49 1.38
N PHE A 49 -7.63 -11.72 1.97
CA PHE A 49 -8.08 -13.06 2.35
C PHE A 49 -9.45 -13.33 1.71
N LYS A 50 -10.00 -14.53 1.91
CA LYS A 50 -11.19 -15.02 1.21
C LYS A 50 -12.35 -14.02 1.16
N ASP A 51 -12.64 -13.35 2.28
CA ASP A 51 -13.83 -12.53 2.44
C ASP A 51 -13.51 -11.05 2.74
N GLY A 52 -12.27 -10.61 2.50
CA GLY A 52 -11.91 -9.23 2.77
C GLY A 52 -10.42 -8.90 2.68
N VAL A 53 -10.06 -7.79 3.31
CA VAL A 53 -8.69 -7.28 3.36
C VAL A 53 -8.32 -6.88 4.78
N ILE A 54 -7.03 -6.99 5.11
CA ILE A 54 -6.45 -6.47 6.34
C ILE A 54 -5.41 -5.43 5.96
N LEU A 55 -5.47 -4.27 6.61
CA LEU A 55 -4.49 -3.21 6.51
C LEU A 55 -3.77 -3.06 7.85
N GLY A 56 -2.44 -2.99 7.82
CA GLY A 56 -1.60 -2.79 8.99
C GLY A 56 -0.63 -1.64 8.75
N ALA A 57 -0.43 -0.81 9.76
CA ALA A 57 0.53 0.28 9.74
C ALA A 57 1.19 0.42 11.11
N ASP A 58 2.44 0.89 11.13
CA ASP A 58 3.07 1.35 12.37
C ASP A 58 2.51 2.72 12.81
N THR A 59 2.71 3.08 14.08
CA THR A 59 2.18 4.34 14.65
C THR A 59 3.25 5.42 14.87
N ARG A 60 4.52 5.09 14.62
CA ARG A 60 5.63 6.05 14.78
C ARG A 60 5.68 7.02 13.60
N ALA A 61 5.75 8.31 13.87
CA ALA A 61 6.11 9.34 12.91
C ALA A 61 7.44 9.99 13.30
N THR A 62 8.31 10.19 12.33
CA THR A 62 9.63 10.79 12.53
C THR A 62 9.78 12.02 11.67
N GLU A 63 10.34 13.08 12.25
CA GLU A 63 10.88 14.23 11.53
C GLU A 63 12.40 14.04 11.48
N ASP A 64 12.90 13.68 10.30
CA ASP A 64 14.27 13.24 10.07
C ASP A 64 14.72 12.14 11.05
N THR A 65 15.50 12.51 12.06
CA THR A 65 16.06 11.58 13.06
C THR A 65 15.27 11.54 14.38
N ILE A 66 14.29 12.44 14.55
CA ILE A 66 13.56 12.61 15.81
C ILE A 66 12.17 11.99 15.69
N VAL A 67 11.73 11.26 16.71
CA VAL A 67 10.35 10.78 16.79
C VAL A 67 9.45 11.94 17.19
N ALA A 68 8.69 12.47 16.23
CA ALA A 68 7.76 13.58 16.44
C ALA A 68 6.46 13.10 17.11
N ASP A 69 5.97 11.92 16.71
CA ASP A 69 4.79 11.30 17.30
C ASP A 69 4.96 9.78 17.40
N LYS A 70 4.49 9.19 18.51
CA LYS A 70 4.51 7.74 18.76
C LYS A 70 3.19 7.08 18.38
N ASN A 71 2.11 7.85 18.23
CA ASN A 71 0.73 7.39 18.06
C ASN A 71 0.04 8.03 16.83
N CYS A 72 0.80 8.29 15.77
CA CYS A 72 0.28 8.82 14.52
C CYS A 72 -0.56 7.76 13.78
N SER A 73 -1.78 8.10 13.39
CA SER A 73 -2.62 7.23 12.57
C SER A 73 -2.27 7.38 11.10
N LYS A 74 -1.91 6.27 10.45
CA LYS A 74 -1.60 6.21 9.01
C LYS A 74 -2.68 5.51 8.19
N ILE A 75 -3.74 5.07 8.85
CA ILE A 75 -4.88 4.41 8.22
C ILE A 75 -6.02 5.42 8.17
N HIS A 76 -6.28 5.93 6.97
CA HIS A 76 -7.23 7.00 6.71
C HIS A 76 -8.54 6.43 6.18
N PHE A 77 -9.65 6.96 6.68
CA PHE A 77 -10.98 6.67 6.17
C PHE A 77 -11.17 7.28 4.78
N ILE A 78 -11.76 6.52 3.85
CA ILE A 78 -12.12 7.01 2.52
C ILE A 78 -13.62 6.91 2.28
N ALA A 79 -14.21 5.74 2.57
CA ALA A 79 -15.63 5.45 2.49
C ALA A 79 -15.99 4.33 3.48
N PRO A 80 -17.27 4.05 3.76
CA PRO A 80 -17.67 2.99 4.70
C PRO A 80 -17.04 1.61 4.44
N ASN A 81 -16.74 1.31 3.16
CA ASN A 81 -16.12 0.07 2.70
C ASN A 81 -14.66 0.22 2.21
N ILE A 82 -14.03 1.39 2.42
CA ILE A 82 -12.69 1.69 1.88
C ILE A 82 -11.86 2.46 2.90
N TYR A 83 -10.68 1.92 3.20
CA TYR A 83 -9.62 2.61 3.93
C TYR A 83 -8.35 2.69 3.08
N CYS A 84 -7.50 3.67 3.37
CA CYS A 84 -6.24 3.90 2.66
C CYS A 84 -5.10 4.07 3.67
N CYS A 85 -3.93 3.49 3.38
CA CYS A 85 -2.73 3.70 4.18
C CYS A 85 -1.80 4.72 3.52
N GLY A 86 -1.35 5.73 4.27
CA GLY A 86 -0.41 6.74 3.82
C GLY A 86 1.03 6.41 4.18
N ALA A 87 1.97 6.67 3.26
CA ALA A 87 3.41 6.67 3.53
C ALA A 87 4.10 7.76 2.70
N GLY A 88 5.20 8.31 3.22
CA GLY A 88 5.87 9.48 2.65
C GLY A 88 5.62 10.73 3.48
N THR A 89 5.50 11.88 2.83
CA THR A 89 5.20 13.14 3.50
C THR A 89 3.81 13.09 4.13
N ALA A 90 3.73 13.21 5.46
CA ALA A 90 2.47 13.06 6.20
C ALA A 90 1.38 14.02 5.71
N ALA A 91 1.71 15.32 5.56
CA ALA A 91 0.76 16.33 5.12
C ALA A 91 0.17 16.04 3.72
N ASP A 92 1.00 15.58 2.78
CA ASP A 92 0.53 15.23 1.43
C ASP A 92 -0.45 14.06 1.47
N THR A 93 -0.17 13.04 2.28
CA THR A 93 -1.04 11.88 2.43
C THR A 93 -2.38 12.24 3.06
N GLU A 94 -2.38 13.09 4.09
CA GLU A 94 -3.59 13.50 4.79
C GLU A 94 -4.48 14.37 3.88
N MET A 95 -3.92 15.41 3.26
CA MET A 95 -4.70 16.33 2.42
C MET A 95 -5.22 15.64 1.17
N THR A 96 -4.41 14.77 0.56
CA THR A 96 -4.84 13.99 -0.61
C THR A 96 -5.96 13.03 -0.24
N THR A 97 -5.83 12.28 0.87
CA THR A 97 -6.88 11.32 1.27
C THR A 97 -8.18 12.01 1.67
N GLN A 98 -8.12 13.13 2.40
CA GLN A 98 -9.30 13.93 2.73
C GLN A 98 -10.02 14.43 1.47
N MET A 99 -9.29 14.99 0.51
CA MET A 99 -9.85 15.47 -0.74
C MET A 99 -10.54 14.36 -1.53
N ILE A 100 -9.90 13.19 -1.63
CA ILE A 100 -10.48 12.04 -2.32
C ILE A 100 -11.70 11.49 -1.58
N SER A 101 -11.68 11.43 -0.25
CA SER A 101 -12.82 10.99 0.55
C SER A 101 -14.03 11.90 0.34
N SER A 102 -13.84 13.23 0.35
CA SER A 102 -14.92 14.19 0.08
C SER A 102 -15.51 14.04 -1.33
N ASN A 103 -14.66 13.91 -2.35
CA ASN A 103 -15.13 13.72 -3.73
C ASN A 103 -15.87 12.39 -3.92
N LEU A 104 -15.39 11.34 -3.25
CA LEU A 104 -16.01 10.02 -3.32
C LEU A 104 -17.36 9.99 -2.59
N GLU A 105 -17.48 10.72 -1.48
CA GLU A 105 -18.75 10.87 -0.76
C GLU A 105 -19.77 11.62 -1.62
N LEU A 106 -19.38 12.72 -2.27
CA LEU A 106 -20.25 13.41 -3.24
C LEU A 106 -20.70 12.48 -4.37
N HIS A 107 -19.78 11.67 -4.91
CA HIS A 107 -20.11 10.68 -5.92
C HIS A 107 -21.11 9.62 -5.40
N ARG A 108 -20.92 9.14 -4.16
CA ARG A 108 -21.80 8.17 -3.50
C ARG A 108 -23.21 8.74 -3.31
N LEU A 109 -23.31 9.97 -2.81
CA LEU A 109 -24.59 10.68 -2.61
C LEU A 109 -25.30 10.96 -3.93
N SER A 110 -24.57 11.38 -4.96
CA SER A 110 -25.14 11.67 -6.28
C SER A 110 -25.64 10.41 -6.99
N THR A 111 -24.92 9.29 -6.87
CA THR A 111 -25.28 8.04 -7.55
C THR A 111 -26.26 7.17 -6.76
N GLY A 112 -26.40 7.41 -5.45
CA GLY A 112 -27.18 6.57 -4.55
C GLY A 112 -26.63 5.14 -4.42
N ARG A 113 -25.36 4.91 -4.77
CA ARG A 113 -24.72 3.59 -4.79
C ARG A 113 -23.46 3.60 -3.95
N GLU A 114 -23.07 2.44 -3.45
CA GLU A 114 -21.82 2.28 -2.71
C GLU A 114 -20.59 2.60 -3.57
N ALA A 115 -19.60 3.21 -2.95
CA ALA A 115 -18.36 3.59 -3.62
C ALA A 115 -17.53 2.36 -4.01
N ARG A 116 -17.02 2.36 -5.24
CA ARG A 116 -16.13 1.29 -5.74
C ARG A 116 -14.67 1.66 -5.51
N VAL A 117 -13.86 0.68 -5.08
CA VAL A 117 -12.41 0.84 -4.89
C VAL A 117 -11.71 1.35 -6.16
N CYS A 118 -12.15 0.89 -7.33
CA CYS A 118 -11.58 1.33 -8.61
C CYS A 118 -11.83 2.82 -8.91
N THR A 119 -12.94 3.40 -8.42
CA THR A 119 -13.22 4.83 -8.53
C THR A 119 -12.24 5.64 -7.68
N ALA A 120 -12.04 5.25 -6.42
CA ALA A 120 -11.06 5.89 -5.54
C ALA A 120 -9.63 5.82 -6.13
N ASN A 121 -9.21 4.65 -6.62
CA ASN A 121 -7.92 4.48 -7.29
C ASN A 121 -7.78 5.38 -8.53
N ARG A 122 -8.84 5.50 -9.34
CA ARG A 122 -8.85 6.38 -10.52
C ARG A 122 -8.67 7.85 -10.15
N MET A 123 -9.38 8.32 -9.12
CA MET A 123 -9.29 9.71 -8.68
C MET A 123 -7.89 10.02 -8.13
N LEU A 124 -7.34 9.13 -7.28
CA LEU A 124 -5.99 9.26 -6.73
C LEU A 124 -4.93 9.36 -7.84
N LYS A 125 -4.89 8.40 -8.77
CA LYS A 125 -3.86 8.39 -9.82
C LYS A 125 -3.97 9.58 -10.78
N GLN A 126 -5.19 10.05 -11.05
CA GLN A 126 -5.38 11.23 -11.91
C GLN A 126 -4.98 12.51 -11.19
N PHE A 127 -5.19 12.61 -9.89
CA PHE A 127 -4.76 13.75 -9.10
C PHE A 127 -3.24 13.82 -8.97
N LEU A 128 -2.59 12.69 -8.66
CA LEU A 128 -1.14 12.61 -8.44
C LEU A 128 -0.28 12.70 -9.72
N PHE A 129 -0.87 12.46 -10.90
CA PHE A 129 -0.18 12.51 -12.19
C PHE A 129 -0.46 13.80 -13.00
N ARG A 130 -1.14 14.78 -12.40
CA ARG A 130 -1.29 16.11 -13.05
C ARG A 130 0.07 16.77 -13.25
#